data_AF-A0A0F7W1S0-F1
#
_entry.id   AF-A0A0F7W1S0-F1
#
_cell.length_a   1.000
_cell.length_b   1.000
_cell.length_c   1.000
_cell.angle_alpha   90.00
_cell.angle_beta   90.00
_cell.angle_gamma   90.00
#
_symmetry.space_group_name_H-M   'P 1'
#
loop_
_entity.id
_entity.type
_entity.pdbx_description
1 polymer ?
#
loop_
_entity_poly.entity_id
_entity_poly.type
_entity_poly.pdbx_seq_one_letter_code
_entity_poly.pdbx_strand_id
1 'polypeptide(L)'
;MQLPEDQIRAGHIPADLYRQIPPGTDLRRVVIVQEAPRSYKGPILMTLVVITGSVALLLVIAFVVQVIAGAAVAVLSATGGLTYTIHRTSKTRKAR
;
A
#
# COMPACT_ATOMS: atom_id res chain seq x y z
N MET A 1 -11.69 -19.06 2.62
CA MET A 1 -13.02 -19.54 3.03
C MET A 1 -13.94 -18.33 3.22
N GLN A 2 -14.72 -17.96 2.19
CA GLN A 2 -15.68 -16.84 2.18
C GLN A 2 -17.14 -17.36 2.19
N LEU A 3 -17.41 -18.39 3.00
CA LEU A 3 -18.61 -19.21 2.83
C LEU A 3 -19.97 -18.54 3.16
N PRO A 4 -20.12 -17.55 4.07
CA PRO A 4 -21.46 -17.07 4.43
C PRO A 4 -22.12 -16.22 3.36
N GLU A 5 -21.34 -15.36 2.71
CA GLU A 5 -21.84 -14.28 1.85
C GLU A 5 -22.20 -14.82 0.46
N ASP A 6 -21.40 -15.79 -0.01
CA ASP A 6 -21.67 -16.55 -1.23
C ASP A 6 -22.90 -17.45 -1.10
N GLN A 7 -23.15 -18.03 0.10
CA GLN A 7 -24.34 -18.83 0.35
C GLN A 7 -25.62 -17.99 0.35
N ILE A 8 -25.58 -16.79 0.94
CA ILE A 8 -26.71 -15.85 0.91
C ILE A 8 -26.99 -15.37 -0.51
N ARG A 9 -25.94 -15.07 -1.30
CA ARG A 9 -26.08 -14.73 -2.73
C ARG A 9 -26.64 -15.87 -3.58
N ALA A 10 -26.37 -17.12 -3.20
CA ALA A 10 -26.93 -18.32 -3.83
C ALA A 10 -28.35 -18.66 -3.36
N GLY A 11 -29.00 -17.79 -2.57
CA GLY A 11 -30.35 -18.01 -2.05
C GLY A 11 -30.43 -19.10 -0.98
N HIS A 12 -29.30 -19.55 -0.45
CA HIS A 12 -29.25 -20.49 0.67
C HIS A 12 -29.28 -19.72 1.99
N ILE A 13 -30.11 -20.20 2.92
CA ILE A 13 -30.16 -19.70 4.29
C ILE A 13 -28.97 -20.30 5.05
N PRO A 14 -28.07 -19.48 5.61
CA PRO A 14 -26.92 -19.99 6.37
C PRO A 14 -27.38 -20.87 7.54
N ALA A 15 -26.64 -21.95 7.81
CA ALA A 15 -26.95 -22.92 8.88
C ALA A 15 -27.06 -22.26 10.27
N ASP A 16 -26.34 -21.16 10.49
CA ASP A 16 -26.37 -20.42 11.74
C ASP A 16 -27.66 -19.61 11.91
N LEU A 17 -28.27 -19.18 10.80
CA LEU A 17 -29.55 -18.48 10.80
C LEU A 17 -30.71 -19.45 11.08
N TYR A 18 -30.61 -20.70 10.62
CA TYR A 18 -31.60 -21.75 10.92
C TYR A 18 -31.84 -21.94 12.42
N ARG A 19 -30.79 -21.80 13.25
CA ARG A 19 -30.89 -21.93 14.71
C ARG A 19 -31.61 -20.76 15.39
N GLN A 20 -31.74 -19.62 14.70
CA GLN A 20 -32.38 -18.41 15.21
C GLN A 20 -33.84 -18.30 14.75
N ILE A 21 -34.31 -19.17 13.86
CA ILE A 21 -35.70 -19.19 13.39
C ILE A 21 -36.58 -19.92 14.41
N PRO A 22 -37.66 -19.28 14.92
CA PRO A 22 -38.58 -19.93 15.85
C PRO A 22 -39.23 -21.19 15.24
N PRO A 23 -39.42 -22.26 16.03
CA PRO A 23 -40.06 -23.48 15.56
C PRO A 23 -41.50 -23.20 15.11
N GLY A 24 -41.90 -23.74 13.95
CA GLY A 24 -43.21 -23.49 13.34
C GLY A 24 -43.26 -22.32 12.35
N THR A 25 -42.14 -21.62 12.11
CA THR A 25 -42.05 -20.56 11.10
C THR A 25 -41.93 -21.15 9.69
N ASP A 26 -42.79 -20.72 8.75
CA ASP A 26 -42.69 -21.10 7.34
C ASP A 26 -41.46 -20.45 6.68
N LEU A 27 -40.47 -21.27 6.34
CA LEU A 27 -39.22 -20.87 5.71
C LEU A 27 -39.42 -20.16 4.36
N ARG A 28 -40.56 -20.40 3.67
CA ARG A 28 -40.89 -19.73 2.40
C ARG A 28 -41.31 -18.27 2.58
N ARG A 29 -41.55 -17.83 3.81
CA ARG A 29 -42.00 -16.48 4.17
C ARG A 29 -41.01 -15.71 5.05
N VAL A 30 -39.81 -16.24 5.28
CA VAL A 30 -38.78 -15.57 6.08
C VAL A 30 -38.08 -14.50 5.22
N VAL A 31 -38.13 -13.25 5.69
CA VAL A 31 -37.37 -12.14 5.09
C VAL A 31 -36.11 -11.92 5.92
N ILE A 32 -34.94 -12.21 5.34
CA ILE A 32 -33.65 -11.98 5.98
C ILE A 32 -33.20 -10.57 5.62
N VAL A 33 -33.26 -9.65 6.58
CA VAL A 33 -32.73 -8.30 6.40
C VAL A 33 -31.24 -8.32 6.70
N GLN A 34 -30.41 -8.04 5.69
CA GLN A 34 -28.98 -7.81 5.94
C GLN A 34 -28.81 -6.44 6.59
N GLU A 35 -28.43 -6.43 7.87
CA GLU A 35 -28.06 -5.20 8.57
C GLU A 35 -26.76 -4.67 7.95
N ALA A 36 -26.68 -3.36 7.68
CA ALA A 36 -25.43 -2.74 7.24
C ALA A 36 -24.33 -2.98 8.29
N PRO A 37 -23.06 -3.09 7.89
CA PRO A 37 -21.96 -3.33 8.83
C PRO A 37 -22.01 -2.33 9.99
N ARG A 38 -22.13 -2.83 11.22
CA ARG A 38 -22.21 -1.98 12.42
C ARG A 38 -21.00 -1.07 12.62
N SER A 39 -19.86 -1.37 11.97
CA SER A 39 -18.68 -0.52 12.04
C SER A 39 -17.76 -0.65 10.84
N TYR A 40 -17.47 0.48 10.21
CA TYR A 40 -16.43 0.63 9.20
C TYR A 40 -15.05 0.94 9.80
N LYS A 41 -14.94 1.03 11.12
CA LYS A 41 -13.69 1.42 11.80
C LYS A 41 -12.55 0.46 11.46
N GLY A 42 -12.79 -0.85 11.47
CA GLY A 42 -11.76 -1.87 11.17
C GLY A 42 -11.12 -1.68 9.79
N PRO A 43 -11.92 -1.69 8.69
CA PRO A 43 -11.40 -1.43 7.35
C PRO A 43 -10.70 -0.08 7.20
N ILE A 44 -11.25 0.99 7.78
CA ILE A 44 -10.67 2.34 7.72
C ILE A 44 -9.32 2.41 8.43
N LEU A 45 -9.21 1.82 9.63
CA LEU A 45 -7.95 1.77 10.37
C LEU A 45 -6.90 0.97 9.60
N MET A 46 -7.29 -0.14 8.98
CA MET A 46 -6.39 -0.95 8.16
C MET A 46 -5.81 -0.16 6.98
N THR A 47 -6.65 0.53 6.22
CA THR A 47 -6.17 1.33 5.08
C THR A 47 -5.25 2.45 5.55
N LEU A 48 -5.58 3.11 6.65
CA LEU A 48 -4.77 4.20 7.21
C LEU A 48 -3.39 3.71 7.67
N VAL A 49 -3.33 2.58 8.38
CA VAL A 49 -2.08 1.96 8.80
C VAL A 49 -1.22 1.56 7.60
N VAL A 50 -1.81 0.94 6.57
CA VAL A 50 -1.07 0.53 5.37
C VAL A 50 -0.50 1.74 4.63
N ILE A 51 -1.29 2.79 4.43
CA ILE A 51 -0.85 3.99 3.71
C ILE A 51 0.25 4.70 4.50
N THR A 52 0.03 4.99 5.78
CA THR A 52 1.01 5.68 6.62
C THR A 52 2.29 4.86 6.76
N GLY A 53 2.18 3.55 6.97
CA GLY A 53 3.34 2.66 7.05
C GLY A 53 4.14 2.60 5.75
N SER A 54 3.46 2.55 4.61
CA SER A 54 4.11 2.55 3.28
C SER A 54 4.85 3.85 3.02
N VAL A 55 4.23 4.99 3.31
CA VAL A 55 4.86 6.31 3.16
C VAL A 55 6.08 6.44 4.08
N ALA A 56 5.94 6.05 5.35
CA ALA A 56 7.05 6.07 6.29
C ALA A 56 8.22 5.19 5.81
N LEU A 57 7.94 3.98 5.32
CA LEU A 57 8.95 3.09 4.77
C LEU A 57 9.70 3.72 3.58
N LEU A 58 8.97 4.33 2.64
CA LEU A 58 9.58 5.02 1.50
C LEU A 58 10.46 6.19 1.94
N LEU A 59 10.04 6.96 2.95
CA LEU A 59 10.84 8.05 3.50
C LEU A 59 12.12 7.54 4.16
N VAL A 60 12.06 6.43 4.91
CA VAL A 60 13.25 5.81 5.50
C VAL A 60 14.23 5.36 4.42
N ILE A 61 13.75 4.73 3.36
CA ILE A 61 14.59 4.30 2.24
C ILE A 61 15.24 5.53 1.57
N ALA A 62 14.45 6.56 1.27
CA ALA A 62 14.96 7.79 0.66
C ALA A 62 16.02 8.47 1.54
N PHE A 63 15.79 8.52 2.85
CA PHE A 63 16.74 9.06 3.82
C PHE A 63 18.06 8.28 3.82
N VAL A 64 18.01 6.95 3.85
CA VAL A 64 19.22 6.10 3.81
C VAL A 64 20.01 6.33 2.52
N VAL A 65 19.32 6.38 1.37
CA VAL A 65 19.97 6.67 0.07
C VAL A 65 20.62 8.04 0.08
N GLN A 66 19.94 9.06 0.62
CA GLN A 66 20.48 10.41 0.73
C GLN A 66 21.73 10.46 1.61
N VAL A 67 21.74 9.75 2.75
CA VAL A 67 22.90 9.66 3.64
C VAL A 67 24.09 9.01 2.92
N ILE A 68 23.86 7.91 2.21
CA ILE A 68 24.92 7.22 1.44
C ILE A 68 25.48 8.14 0.35
N ALA A 69 24.60 8.77 -0.44
CA ALA A 69 25.01 9.69 -1.50
C ALA A 69 25.78 10.89 -0.95
N GLY A 70 25.30 11.49 0.14
CA GLY A 70 25.97 12.61 0.82
C GLY A 70 27.34 12.21 1.36
N ALA A 71 27.46 11.04 1.97
CA ALA A 71 28.74 10.52 2.46
C ALA A 71 29.73 10.29 1.30
N ALA A 72 29.29 9.70 0.19
CA ALA A 72 30.13 9.49 -0.99
C ALA A 72 30.65 10.82 -1.57
N VAL A 73 29.77 11.82 -1.71
CA VAL A 73 30.16 13.16 -2.17
C VAL A 73 31.14 13.80 -1.20
N ALA A 74 30.88 13.74 0.11
CA ALA A 74 31.76 14.31 1.12
C ALA A 74 33.17 13.71 1.07
N VAL A 75 33.29 12.39 0.93
CA VAL A 75 34.58 11.70 0.79
C VAL A 75 35.28 12.12 -0.50
N LEU A 76 34.60 12.07 -1.65
CA LEU A 76 35.19 12.47 -2.94
C LEU A 76 35.65 13.92 -2.93
N SER A 77 34.87 14.84 -2.34
CA SER A 77 35.25 16.23 -2.19
C SER A 77 36.45 16.42 -1.26
N ALA A 78 36.52 15.67 -0.16
CA ALA A 78 37.62 15.76 0.81
C ALA A 78 38.95 15.17 0.27
N THR A 79 38.90 14.13 -0.58
CA THR A 79 40.10 13.47 -1.12
C THR A 79 40.53 14.00 -2.50
N GLY A 80 39.97 15.11 -2.97
CA GLY A 80 40.33 15.76 -4.25
C GLY A 80 39.72 15.15 -5.51
N GLY A 81 38.77 14.21 -5.37
CA GLY A 81 38.21 13.38 -6.43
C GLY A 81 36.99 13.95 -7.17
N LEU A 82 36.89 15.28 -7.30
CA LEU A 82 35.94 15.91 -8.24
C LEU A 82 36.66 16.83 -9.24
N THR A 83 37.89 16.48 -9.63
CA THR A 83 38.55 17.12 -10.77
C THR A 83 37.92 16.57 -12.07
N TYR A 84 36.86 17.21 -12.52
CA TYR A 84 36.49 17.14 -13.94
C TYR A 84 37.57 17.86 -14.73
N THR A 85 38.53 17.12 -15.28
CA THR A 85 39.45 17.67 -16.29
C THR A 85 38.63 17.95 -17.54
N ILE A 86 38.07 19.16 -17.64
CA ILE A 86 37.44 19.64 -18.86
C ILE A 86 38.55 19.75 -19.90
N HIS A 87 38.73 18.71 -20.72
CA HIS A 87 39.59 18.74 -21.90
C HIS A 87 38.90 19.66 -22.93
N ARG A 88 39.10 20.97 -22.77
CA ARG A 88 38.75 21.95 -23.79
C ARG A 88 39.74 21.74 -24.94
N THR A 89 39.37 20.90 -25.91
CA THR A 89 40.02 20.90 -27.23
C THR A 89 39.77 22.26 -27.88
N SER A 90 40.65 23.24 -27.62
CA SER A 90 40.71 24.46 -28.41
C SER A 90 41.32 24.09 -29.75
N LYS A 91 40.47 23.72 -30.71
CA LYS A 91 40.90 23.57 -32.10
C LYS A 91 41.19 24.97 -32.63
N THR A 92 42.44 25.42 -32.50
CA THR A 92 42.93 26.63 -33.16
C THR A 92 42.80 26.41 -34.66
N ARG A 93 41.77 27.03 -35.25
CA ARG A 93 41.54 27.05 -36.69
C ARG A 93 42.68 27.88 -37.29
N LYS A 94 43.74 27.22 -37.73
CA LYS A 94 44.83 27.83 -38.49
C LYS A 94 44.24 28.31 -39.81
N ALA A 95 43.94 29.61 -39.89
CA ALA A 95 43.61 30.27 -41.13
C ALA A 95 44.88 30.35 -41.97
N ARG A 96 44.90 29.65 -43.10
CA ARG A 96 45.77 29.95 -44.22
C ARG A 96 45.08 29.54 -45.51
#